data_AF-A0A7C3R878-F1
#
_entry.id   AF-A0A7C3R878-F1
#
_cell.length_a   1.000
_cell.length_b   1.000
_cell.length_c   1.000
_cell.angle_alpha   90.00
_cell.angle_beta   90.00
_cell.angle_gamma   90.00
#
_symmetry.space_group_name_H-M   'P 1'
#
loop_
_entity.id
_entity.type
_entity.pdbx_description
1 polymer ?
#
loop_
_entity_poly.entity_id
_entity_poly.type
_entity_poly.pdbx_seq_one_letter_code
_entity_poly.pdbx_strand_id
1 'polypeptide(L)'
;MPKINKYQDISEIDREAKKDLIDRHSPFIHCADSATAGEPFEVTVKMGNEYTHPDDFDHFIESVTLFDGETQLAKASYVPGTLG
;
A
#
# COMPACT_ATOMS: atom_id res chain seq x y z
N MET A 1 16.27 -2.51 -10.92
CA MET A 1 15.20 -2.75 -9.91
C MET A 1 14.78 -1.43 -9.30
N PRO A 2 13.47 -1.18 -9.13
CA PRO A 2 13.01 -0.05 -8.34
C PRO A 2 13.55 -0.15 -6.90
N LYS A 3 13.76 0.99 -6.26
CA LYS A 3 14.17 1.03 -4.85
C LYS A 3 13.05 0.42 -4.01
N ILE A 4 13.34 -0.66 -3.30
CA ILE A 4 12.39 -1.29 -2.37
C ILE A 4 12.48 -0.56 -1.03
N ASN A 5 11.46 0.25 -0.71
CA ASN A 5 11.29 0.78 0.64
C ASN A 5 10.62 -0.31 1.48
N LYS A 6 11.29 -0.76 2.55
CA LYS A 6 10.70 -1.71 3.49
C LYS A 6 9.96 -0.94 4.58
N TYR A 7 8.79 -1.43 4.96
CA TYR A 7 8.09 -0.93 6.13
C TYR A 7 8.99 -1.05 7.37
N GLN A 8 8.96 -0.01 8.20
CA GLN A 8 9.65 0.03 9.48
C GLN A 8 8.57 0.07 10.55
N ASP A 9 8.72 -0.74 11.61
CA ASP A 9 7.80 -0.72 12.73
C ASP A 9 7.77 0.68 13.36
N ILE A 10 6.61 1.33 13.26
CA ILE A 10 6.40 2.70 13.72
C ILE A 10 6.38 2.80 15.26
N SER A 11 6.20 1.69 15.97
CA SER A 11 6.29 1.67 17.44
C SER A 11 7.71 1.94 17.95
N GLU A 12 8.72 1.70 17.11
CA GLU A 12 10.13 1.96 17.40
C GLU A 12 10.59 3.37 17.03
N ILE A 13 9.68 4.22 16.53
CA ILE A 13 10.00 5.56 16.03
C ILE A 13 9.47 6.61 17.00
N ASP A 14 10.31 7.47 17.59
CA ASP A 14 9.80 8.48 18.54
C ASP A 14 9.09 9.66 17.86
N ARG A 15 9.49 10.01 16.64
CA ARG A 15 8.99 11.21 15.96
C ARG A 15 7.66 10.90 15.26
N GLU A 16 6.56 11.45 15.79
CA GLU A 16 5.20 11.30 15.23
C GLU A 16 5.12 11.59 13.73
N ALA A 17 5.67 12.71 13.26
CA ALA A 17 5.67 13.03 11.83
C ALA A 17 6.39 11.98 10.96
N LYS A 18 7.34 11.23 11.54
CA LYS A 18 8.05 10.14 10.84
C LYS A 18 7.23 8.85 10.87
N LYS A 19 6.56 8.52 11.99
CA LYS A 19 5.59 7.41 12.05
C LYS A 19 4.52 7.59 10.99
N ASP A 20 3.95 8.80 10.98
CA ASP A 20 2.91 9.21 10.07
C ASP A 20 3.32 9.01 8.61
N LEU A 21 4.47 9.56 8.23
CA LEU A 21 5.03 9.41 6.88
C LEU A 21 5.25 7.94 6.49
N ILE A 22 5.75 7.10 7.41
CA ILE A 22 6.02 5.69 7.09
C ILE A 22 4.71 4.93 6.91
N ASP A 23 3.79 5.02 7.87
CA ASP A 23 2.61 4.16 7.89
C ASP A 23 1.63 4.50 6.77
N ARG A 24 1.15 5.74 6.68
CA ARG A 24 0.07 6.11 5.74
C ARG A 24 0.45 5.93 4.26
N HIS A 25 1.75 5.91 3.94
CA HIS A 25 2.24 5.73 2.57
C HIS A 25 2.71 4.30 2.28
N SER A 26 2.68 3.41 3.28
CA SER A 26 3.07 2.02 3.08
C SER A 26 1.88 1.19 2.57
N PRO A 27 2.06 0.41 1.48
CA PRO A 27 1.07 -0.57 1.05
C PRO A 27 1.17 -1.84 1.89
N PHE A 28 0.04 -2.31 2.39
CA PHE A 28 -0.11 -3.58 3.10
C PHE A 28 -0.90 -4.55 2.23
N ILE A 29 -0.32 -5.73 1.99
CA ILE A 29 -0.93 -6.79 1.20
C ILE A 29 -1.62 -7.76 2.17
N HIS A 30 -2.91 -8.00 1.92
CA HIS A 30 -3.72 -8.96 2.65
C HIS A 30 -4.17 -10.05 1.68
N CYS A 31 -3.70 -11.28 1.93
CA CYS A 31 -4.06 -12.46 1.17
C CYS A 31 -3.86 -13.71 2.05
N ALA A 32 -4.29 -14.88 1.59
CA ALA A 32 -3.99 -16.13 2.29
C ALA A 32 -2.50 -16.51 2.15
N ASP A 33 -2.00 -17.34 3.07
CA ASP A 33 -0.59 -17.77 3.07
C ASP A 33 -0.24 -18.75 1.93
N SER A 34 -1.27 -19.34 1.30
CA SER A 34 -1.10 -20.31 0.21
C SER A 34 -2.23 -20.17 -0.81
N ALA A 35 -1.93 -20.57 -2.05
CA ALA A 35 -2.84 -20.55 -3.19
C ALA A 35 -2.81 -21.90 -3.93
N THR A 36 -3.94 -22.27 -4.54
CA THR A 36 -4.03 -23.47 -5.38
C THR A 36 -3.72 -23.12 -6.84
N ALA A 37 -2.88 -23.92 -7.48
CA ALA A 37 -2.55 -23.73 -8.89
C ALA A 37 -3.80 -23.86 -9.78
N GLY A 38 -4.03 -22.85 -10.62
CA GLY A 38 -5.16 -22.81 -11.55
C GLY A 38 -6.45 -22.21 -10.98
N GLU A 39 -6.48 -21.86 -9.69
CA GLU A 39 -7.63 -21.21 -9.06
C GLU A 39 -7.36 -19.70 -8.89
N PRO A 40 -8.39 -18.83 -9.02
CA PRO A 40 -8.28 -17.43 -8.65
C PRO A 40 -7.85 -17.27 -7.19
N PHE A 41 -6.96 -16.32 -6.94
CA PHE A 41 -6.45 -16.00 -5.62
C PHE A 41 -6.67 -14.51 -5.32
N GLU A 42 -7.40 -14.24 -4.25
CA GLU A 42 -7.76 -12.87 -3.88
C GLU A 42 -6.60 -12.17 -3.16
N VAL A 43 -6.32 -10.95 -3.59
CA VAL A 43 -5.31 -10.08 -2.99
C VAL A 43 -5.93 -8.71 -2.78
N THR A 44 -5.94 -8.24 -1.53
CA THR A 44 -6.34 -6.88 -1.18
C THR A 44 -5.11 -6.07 -0.82
N VAL A 45 -4.98 -4.87 -1.39
CA VAL A 45 -3.93 -3.91 -1.00
C VAL A 45 -4.57 -2.74 -0.28
N LYS A 46 -4.09 -2.44 0.92
CA LYS A 46 -4.52 -1.29 1.73
C LYS A 46 -3.35 -0.34 1.95
N MET A 47 -3.56 0.95 1.73
CA MET A 47 -2.57 1.99 2.06
C MET A 47 -2.75 2.42 3.52
N GLY A 48 -1.68 2.41 4.31
CA GLY A 48 -1.75 2.72 5.73
C GLY A 48 -2.38 1.62 6.58
N ASN A 49 -1.89 1.48 7.81
CA ASN A 49 -2.44 0.51 8.76
C ASN A 49 -3.06 1.20 9.98
N GLU A 50 -2.26 2.00 10.69
CA GLU A 50 -2.69 2.79 11.86
C GLU A 50 -3.12 4.21 11.46
N TYR A 51 -2.45 4.81 10.47
CA TYR A 51 -2.72 6.14 9.93
C TYR A 51 -3.37 6.03 8.56
N THR A 52 -4.50 6.74 8.39
CA THR A 52 -5.18 6.83 7.09
C THR A 52 -4.52 7.91 6.23
N HIS A 53 -4.24 7.59 4.97
CA HIS A 53 -3.75 8.58 4.01
C HIS A 53 -4.89 9.53 3.61
N PRO A 54 -4.66 10.85 3.51
CA PRO A 54 -5.65 11.78 2.98
C PRO A 54 -6.07 11.43 1.56
N ASP A 55 -7.29 11.77 1.19
CA ASP A 55 -7.74 11.71 -0.20
C ASP A 55 -8.35 13.04 -0.60
N ASP A 56 -7.52 14.07 -0.62
CA ASP A 56 -7.89 15.44 -0.99
C ASP A 56 -7.41 15.77 -2.41
N PHE A 57 -7.96 16.83 -3.02
CA PHE A 57 -7.61 17.25 -4.39
C PHE A 57 -6.13 17.60 -4.60
N ASP A 58 -5.41 17.97 -3.55
CA ASP A 58 -3.98 18.29 -3.57
C ASP A 58 -3.10 17.27 -2.83
N HIS A 59 -3.68 16.26 -2.18
CA HIS A 59 -2.95 15.22 -1.46
C HIS A 59 -3.71 13.89 -1.41
N PHE A 60 -3.34 12.97 -2.30
CA PHE A 60 -3.95 11.64 -2.43
C PHE A 60 -2.95 10.60 -2.95
N ILE A 61 -3.31 9.31 -2.86
CA ILE A 61 -2.58 8.22 -3.52
C ILE A 61 -3.04 8.12 -4.97
N GLU A 62 -2.16 8.45 -5.92
CA GLU A 62 -2.50 8.46 -7.36
C GLU A 62 -2.72 7.06 -7.93
N SER A 63 -1.90 6.09 -7.52
CA SER A 63 -2.05 4.71 -7.97
C SER A 63 -1.38 3.70 -7.06
N VAL A 64 -1.84 2.45 -7.16
CA VAL A 64 -1.19 1.26 -6.60
C VAL A 64 -0.94 0.29 -7.74
N THR A 65 0.29 -0.21 -7.83
CA THR A 65 0.68 -1.22 -8.83
C THR A 65 1.20 -2.46 -8.11
N LEU A 66 0.61 -3.62 -8.41
CA LEU A 66 1.00 -4.90 -7.83
C LEU A 66 1.93 -5.65 -8.79
N PHE A 67 3.05 -6.13 -8.26
CA PHE A 67 4.03 -6.92 -8.99
C PHE A 67 4.24 -8.28 -8.31
N ASP A 68 4.48 -9.31 -9.12
CA ASP A 68 5.08 -10.58 -8.72
C ASP A 68 6.52 -10.61 -9.27
N GLY A 69 7.48 -10.35 -8.39
CA GLY A 69 8.88 -10.12 -8.78
C GLY A 69 8.99 -8.95 -9.75
N GLU A 70 9.30 -9.24 -11.01
CA GLU A 70 9.41 -8.25 -12.10
C GLU A 70 8.15 -8.17 -12.98
N THR A 71 7.18 -9.06 -12.76
CA THR A 71 5.95 -9.12 -13.56
C THR A 71 4.89 -8.20 -12.97
N GLN A 72 4.42 -7.24 -13.75
CA GLN A 72 3.27 -6.41 -13.34
C GLN A 72 1.99 -7.24 -13.44
N LEU A 73 1.27 -7.41 -12.32
CA LEU A 73 0.01 -8.14 -12.27
C LEU A 73 -1.19 -7.22 -12.51
N ALA A 74 -1.20 -6.05 -11.86
CA ALA A 74 -2.30 -5.11 -11.91
C ALA A 74 -1.85 -3.69 -11.58
N LYS A 75 -2.60 -2.69 -12.07
CA LYS A 75 -2.49 -1.29 -11.64
C LYS A 75 -3.90 -0.74 -11.42
N ALA A 76 -4.11 -0.12 -10.26
CA ALA A 76 -5.27 0.70 -9.96
C ALA A 76 -4.84 2.17 -9.91
N SER A 77 -5.56 3.03 -10.62
CA SER A 77 -5.40 4.48 -10.55
C SER A 77 -6.62 5.09 -9.90
N TYR A 78 -6.42 6.10 -9.07
CA TYR A 78 -7.46 6.74 -8.29
C TYR A 78 -7.65 8.19 -8.74
N VAL A 79 -8.88 8.68 -8.61
CA VAL A 79 -9.21 10.09 -8.79
C VAL A 79 -9.27 10.70 -7.39
N PRO A 80 -8.64 11.86 -7.16
CA PRO A 80 -8.64 12.47 -5.83
C PRO A 80 -10.05 12.77 -5.33
N GLY A 81 -10.26 12.65 -4.02
CA GLY A 81 -11.53 13.01 -3.36
C GLY A 81 -12.65 12.01 -3.57
N THR A 82 -12.33 10.76 -3.93
CA THR A 82 -13.33 9.72 -4.21
C THR A 82 -13.51 8.71 -3.09
N LEU A 83 -12.57 8.62 -2.17
CA LEU A 83 -12.49 7.63 -1.10
C LEU A 83 -12.72 8.22 0.30
N GLY A 84 -12.66 9.55 0.46
CA GLY A 84 -13.16 10.27 1.64
C GLY A 84 -12.14 10.50 2.75
#